data_AF-A0A7G9BE47-F1
#
_entry.id   AF-A0A7G9BE47-F1
#
_cell.length_a   1.000
_cell.length_b   1.000
_cell.length_c   1.000
_cell.angle_alpha   90.00
_cell.angle_beta   90.00
_cell.angle_gamma   90.00
#
_symmetry.space_group_name_H-M   'P 1'
#
loop_
_entity.id
_entity.type
_entity.pdbx_description
1 polymer ?
#
loop_
_entity_poly.entity_id
_entity_poly.type
_entity_poly.pdbx_seq_one_letter_code
_entity_poly.pdbx_strand_id
1 'polypeptide(L)'
;MKTREKSIGLTKDVGWQFGLRKTFSYSQEYLWDFMFSDKGLEIWLGKLNERLEIKKTYKTKEGIEGLVRVFTPYSHIRMNWKKKSWDNMSTVQVRVTGNQKKATISFHQEKLLDDTQREEMKIYWNEKMKEIEKRLAIEN
;
A
#
# COMPACT_ATOMS: atom_id res chain seq x y z
N MET A 1 13.31 -0.49 -37.88
CA MET A 1 12.24 0.11 -37.06
C MET A 1 12.53 -0.21 -35.60
N LYS A 2 12.77 0.81 -34.76
CA LYS A 2 13.01 0.62 -33.33
C LYS A 2 11.70 0.24 -32.64
N THR A 3 11.66 -0.94 -32.04
CA THR A 3 10.58 -1.41 -31.17
C THR A 3 10.42 -0.40 -30.03
N ARG A 4 9.24 0.23 -29.91
CA ARG A 4 8.92 1.06 -28.73
C ARG A 4 8.89 0.13 -27.53
N GLU A 5 9.94 0.14 -26.72
CA GLU A 5 9.89 -0.41 -25.36
C GLU A 5 8.79 0.35 -24.61
N LYS A 6 7.62 -0.27 -24.47
CA LYS A 6 6.59 0.23 -23.56
C LYS A 6 7.18 0.09 -22.15
N SER A 7 7.63 1.19 -21.57
CA SER A 7 8.08 1.23 -20.18
C SER A 7 6.98 0.66 -19.28
N ILE A 8 7.27 -0.45 -18.60
CA ILE A 8 6.30 -1.14 -17.74
C ILE A 8 5.88 -0.18 -16.63
N GLY A 9 4.59 0.10 -16.53
CA GLY A 9 4.03 0.92 -15.45
C GLY A 9 3.75 2.38 -15.82
N LEU A 10 3.97 2.82 -17.06
CA LEU A 10 3.47 4.11 -17.55
C LEU A 10 2.13 3.91 -18.28
N THR A 11 1.07 4.55 -17.80
CA THR A 11 -0.22 4.59 -18.48
C THR A 11 -0.60 6.01 -18.88
N LYS A 12 -1.41 6.13 -19.92
CA LYS A 12 -1.84 7.42 -20.48
C LYS A 12 -2.62 8.28 -19.48
N ASP A 13 -3.35 7.64 -18.56
CA ASP A 13 -4.35 8.31 -17.71
C ASP A 13 -3.94 8.40 -16.23
N VAL A 14 -3.09 7.49 -15.71
CA VAL A 14 -2.67 7.49 -14.29
C VAL A 14 -1.16 7.73 -14.05
N GLY A 15 -0.40 7.96 -15.13
CA GLY A 15 1.04 8.17 -15.06
C GLY A 15 1.79 6.89 -14.67
N TRP A 16 2.86 7.03 -13.89
CA TRP A 16 3.62 5.91 -13.37
C TRP A 16 2.89 5.22 -12.21
N GLN A 17 2.90 3.88 -12.23
CA GLN A 17 2.23 3.05 -11.25
C GLN A 17 3.01 1.78 -10.89
N PHE A 18 2.73 1.26 -9.69
CA PHE A 18 3.24 0.00 -9.20
C PHE A 18 2.13 -0.80 -8.49
N GLY A 19 2.17 -2.13 -8.62
CA GLY A 19 1.22 -3.02 -7.97
C GLY A 19 1.91 -4.27 -7.44
N LEU A 20 1.56 -4.67 -6.22
CA LEU A 20 2.05 -5.88 -5.56
C LEU A 20 0.88 -6.61 -4.92
N ARG A 21 0.81 -7.93 -5.11
CA ARG A 21 -0.18 -8.78 -4.46
C ARG A 21 0.48 -10.03 -3.90
N LYS A 22 0.01 -10.49 -2.74
CA LYS A 22 0.43 -11.77 -2.16
C LYS A 22 -0.76 -12.44 -1.46
N THR A 23 -0.86 -13.75 -1.63
CA THR A 23 -1.93 -14.55 -1.04
C THR A 23 -1.41 -15.35 0.14
N PHE A 24 -2.17 -15.37 1.23
CA PHE A 24 -1.84 -16.06 2.46
C PHE A 24 -2.96 -17.04 2.85
N SER A 25 -2.61 -18.09 3.59
CA SER A 25 -3.53 -19.10 4.11
C SER A 25 -4.23 -18.64 5.40
N TYR A 26 -4.77 -17.42 5.38
CA TYR A 26 -5.57 -16.82 6.45
C TYR A 26 -6.89 -16.32 5.90
N SER A 27 -7.87 -16.12 6.78
CA SER A 27 -9.14 -15.51 6.40
C SER A 27 -8.97 -14.05 5.99
N GLN A 28 -9.90 -13.54 5.17
CA GLN A 28 -9.95 -12.12 4.82
C GLN A 28 -10.11 -11.23 6.05
N GLU A 29 -10.93 -11.65 7.01
CA GLU A 29 -11.17 -10.93 8.27
C GLU A 29 -9.88 -10.82 9.09
N TYR A 30 -9.18 -11.93 9.28
CA TYR A 30 -7.92 -11.95 10.03
C TYR A 30 -6.85 -11.06 9.38
N LEU A 31 -6.66 -11.15 8.06
CA LEU A 31 -5.69 -10.30 7.37
C LEU A 31 -6.09 -8.83 7.41
N TRP A 32 -7.38 -8.51 7.31
CA TRP A 32 -7.86 -7.13 7.43
C TRP A 32 -7.57 -6.59 8.84
N ASP A 33 -7.98 -7.30 9.87
CA ASP A 33 -7.79 -6.87 11.26
C ASP A 33 -6.30 -6.75 11.60
N PHE A 34 -5.46 -7.68 11.13
CA PHE A 34 -4.01 -7.55 11.24
C PHE A 34 -3.50 -6.27 10.54
N MET A 35 -3.84 -6.06 9.27
CA MET A 35 -3.35 -4.93 8.47
C MET A 35 -3.71 -3.57 9.05
N PHE A 36 -4.84 -3.47 9.75
CA PHE A 36 -5.33 -2.23 10.37
C PHE A 36 -5.20 -2.22 11.91
N SER A 37 -4.49 -3.19 12.49
CA SER A 37 -3.99 -3.13 13.86
C SER A 37 -2.81 -2.14 13.96
N ASP A 38 -2.45 -1.73 15.18
CA ASP A 38 -1.30 -0.86 15.41
C ASP A 38 0.00 -1.45 14.80
N LYS A 39 0.20 -2.77 14.93
CA LYS A 39 1.36 -3.47 14.38
C LYS A 39 1.34 -3.49 12.86
N GLY A 40 0.19 -3.78 12.26
CA GLY A 40 0.04 -3.80 10.80
C GLY A 40 0.30 -2.42 10.20
N LEU A 41 -0.36 -1.39 10.75
CA LEU A 41 -0.18 -0.01 10.33
C LEU A 41 1.28 0.45 10.48
N GLU A 42 1.93 0.15 11.61
CA GLU A 42 3.33 0.49 11.82
C GLU A 42 4.24 -0.16 10.78
N ILE A 43 3.96 -1.40 10.35
CA ILE A 43 4.71 -2.09 9.30
C ILE A 43 4.53 -1.40 7.95
N TRP A 44 3.30 -1.33 7.42
CA TRP A 44 3.10 -0.95 6.01
C TRP A 44 2.91 0.55 5.77
N LEU A 45 2.40 1.29 6.74
CA LEU A 45 2.17 2.72 6.62
C LEU A 45 3.23 3.54 7.37
N GLY A 46 3.63 3.07 8.55
CA GLY A 46 4.52 3.76 9.49
C GLY A 46 3.81 4.13 10.78
N LYS A 47 4.57 4.63 11.76
CA LYS A 47 4.03 4.92 13.09
C LYS A 47 3.14 6.16 13.08
N LEU A 48 1.84 5.98 13.24
CA LEU A 48 0.88 7.06 13.33
C LEU A 48 0.89 7.73 14.71
N ASN A 49 0.66 9.04 14.75
CA ASN A 49 0.41 9.77 16.00
C ASN A 49 -1.08 9.73 16.42
N GLU A 50 -1.96 9.52 15.45
CA GLU A 50 -3.42 9.52 15.61
C GLU A 50 -4.04 8.37 14.82
N ARG A 51 -5.27 8.01 15.16
CA ARG A 51 -5.99 6.94 14.45
C ARG A 51 -6.22 7.30 12.97
N LEU A 52 -6.05 6.32 12.10
CA LEU A 52 -6.37 6.47 10.69
C LEU A 52 -7.89 6.51 10.48
N GLU A 53 -8.41 7.59 9.89
CA GLU A 53 -9.85 7.82 9.72
C GLU A 53 -10.20 8.37 8.35
N ILE A 54 -11.40 8.02 7.85
CA ILE A 54 -11.90 8.50 6.55
C ILE A 54 -12.07 10.01 6.54
N LYS A 55 -11.72 10.66 5.40
CA LYS A 55 -11.74 12.12 5.20
C LYS A 55 -10.81 12.91 6.13
N LYS A 56 -9.91 12.25 6.87
CA LYS A 56 -8.87 12.91 7.68
C LYS A 56 -7.48 12.78 7.07
N THR A 57 -6.68 13.82 7.27
CA THR A 57 -5.24 13.78 6.97
C THR A 57 -4.52 12.94 8.01
N TYR A 58 -3.43 12.30 7.61
CA TYR A 58 -2.56 11.56 8.52
C TYR A 58 -1.10 11.93 8.27
N LYS A 59 -0.28 11.73 9.30
CA LYS A 59 1.17 11.84 9.23
C LYS A 59 1.81 10.82 10.14
N THR A 60 2.80 10.11 9.63
CA THR A 60 3.59 9.15 10.39
C THR A 60 4.86 9.80 10.95
N LYS A 61 5.51 9.17 11.93
CA LYS A 61 6.80 9.63 12.47
C LYS A 61 7.92 9.65 11.44
N GLU A 62 7.85 8.77 10.44
CA GLU A 62 8.76 8.68 9.30
C GLU A 62 8.52 9.81 8.28
N GLY A 63 7.47 10.61 8.46
CA GLY A 63 7.14 11.74 7.60
C GLY A 63 6.34 11.37 6.35
N ILE A 64 5.75 10.16 6.31
CA ILE A 64 4.75 9.81 5.32
C ILE A 64 3.47 10.56 5.67
N GLU A 65 2.87 11.24 4.70
CA GLU A 65 1.64 12.01 4.93
C GLU A 65 0.64 11.85 3.79
N GLY A 66 -0.62 12.13 4.10
CA GLY A 66 -1.70 11.83 3.18
C GLY A 66 -3.08 12.19 3.71
N LEU A 67 -4.09 11.77 2.95
CA LEU A 67 -5.51 11.96 3.25
C LEU A 67 -6.26 10.69 2.89
N VAL A 68 -7.00 10.12 3.83
CA VAL A 68 -7.84 8.95 3.57
C VAL A 68 -9.09 9.39 2.81
N ARG A 69 -9.28 8.86 1.60
CA ARG A 69 -10.43 9.17 0.73
C ARG A 69 -11.55 8.16 0.89
N VAL A 70 -11.19 6.88 1.01
CA VAL A 70 -12.12 5.75 1.16
C VAL A 70 -11.59 4.85 2.24
N PHE A 71 -12.47 4.38 3.12
CA PHE A 71 -12.18 3.34 4.10
C PHE A 71 -13.40 2.43 4.17
N THR A 72 -13.31 1.26 3.53
CA THR A 72 -14.36 0.25 3.53
C THR A 72 -13.84 -0.96 4.29
N PRO A 73 -14.30 -1.19 5.54
CA PRO A 73 -13.91 -2.34 6.35
C PRO A 73 -14.01 -3.66 5.58
N TYR A 74 -13.06 -4.57 5.84
CA TYR A 74 -12.96 -5.87 5.20
C TYR A 74 -12.95 -5.81 3.67
N SER A 75 -12.48 -4.71 3.07
CA SER A 75 -12.44 -4.55 1.61
C SER A 75 -11.20 -3.77 1.17
N HIS A 76 -11.22 -2.45 1.29
CA HIS A 76 -10.13 -1.61 0.82
C HIS A 76 -10.11 -0.22 1.47
N ILE A 77 -8.93 0.38 1.43
CA ILE A 77 -8.69 1.78 1.75
C ILE A 77 -8.05 2.45 0.53
N ARG A 78 -8.40 3.72 0.28
CA ARG A 78 -7.75 4.56 -0.73
C ARG A 78 -7.32 5.86 -0.08
N MET A 79 -6.06 6.26 -0.29
CA MET A 79 -5.49 7.45 0.30
C MET A 79 -4.58 8.21 -0.67
N ASN A 80 -4.54 9.53 -0.52
CA ASN A 80 -3.38 10.29 -0.96
C ASN A 80 -2.18 9.88 -0.10
N TRP A 81 -0.99 9.81 -0.71
CA TRP A 81 0.21 9.34 -0.04
C TRP A 81 1.44 10.01 -0.66
N LYS A 82 2.36 10.49 0.18
CA LYS A 82 3.70 10.89 -0.25
C LYS A 82 4.73 10.65 0.85
N LYS A 83 5.98 10.43 0.45
CA LYS A 83 7.12 10.49 1.38
C LYS A 83 7.47 11.94 1.69
N LYS A 84 8.21 12.13 2.78
CA LYS A 84 8.71 13.45 3.22
C LYS A 84 9.51 14.18 2.13
N SER A 85 10.27 13.46 1.32
CA SER A 85 11.16 14.00 0.27
C SER A 85 10.46 14.24 -1.07
N TRP A 86 9.15 13.96 -1.18
CA TRP A 86 8.44 14.06 -2.45
C TRP A 86 7.68 15.38 -2.58
N ASP A 87 7.75 15.96 -3.77
CA ASP A 87 7.01 17.18 -4.14
C ASP A 87 5.59 16.88 -4.67
N ASN A 88 5.35 15.66 -5.15
CA ASN A 88 4.06 15.19 -5.65
C ASN A 88 3.32 14.28 -4.66
N MET A 89 1.99 14.31 -4.75
CA MET A 89 1.13 13.32 -4.09
C MET A 89 0.84 12.15 -5.03
N SER A 90 1.06 10.94 -4.54
CA SER A 90 0.58 9.72 -5.18
C SER A 90 -0.77 9.28 -4.59
N THR A 91 -1.35 8.23 -5.14
CA THR A 91 -2.53 7.57 -4.57
C THR A 91 -2.21 6.11 -4.29
N VAL A 92 -2.43 5.69 -3.05
CA VAL A 92 -2.27 4.30 -2.61
C VAL A 92 -3.65 3.69 -2.35
N GLN A 93 -3.85 2.49 -2.89
CA GLN A 93 -4.96 1.61 -2.55
C GLN A 93 -4.42 0.35 -1.89
N VAL A 94 -4.90 0.04 -0.70
CA VAL A 94 -4.64 -1.24 -0.01
C VAL A 94 -5.94 -2.02 0.05
N ARG A 95 -5.91 -3.28 -0.35
CA ARG A 95 -7.10 -4.13 -0.42
C ARG A 95 -6.79 -5.53 0.11
N VAL A 96 -7.74 -6.10 0.85
CA VAL A 96 -7.73 -7.49 1.29
C VAL A 96 -8.95 -8.19 0.68
N THR A 97 -8.73 -9.25 -0.09
CA THR A 97 -9.81 -10.03 -0.72
C THR A 97 -9.59 -11.51 -0.58
N GLY A 98 -10.61 -12.26 -0.20
CA GLY A 98 -10.54 -13.70 -0.08
C GLY A 98 -11.79 -14.29 0.53
N ASN A 99 -11.60 -15.39 1.24
CA ASN A 99 -12.64 -16.08 2.00
C ASN A 99 -12.14 -16.43 3.40
N GLN A 100 -12.81 -17.36 4.08
CA GLN A 100 -12.47 -17.79 5.44
C GLN A 100 -11.17 -18.60 5.56
N LYS A 101 -10.57 -19.07 4.45
CA LYS A 101 -9.37 -19.93 4.46
C LYS A 101 -8.16 -19.30 3.80
N LYS A 102 -8.38 -18.44 2.82
CA LYS A 102 -7.31 -17.88 1.99
C LYS A 102 -7.69 -16.48 1.52
N ALA A 103 -6.78 -15.52 1.69
CA ALA A 103 -6.99 -14.15 1.29
C ALA A 103 -5.71 -13.50 0.75
N THR A 104 -5.91 -12.49 -0.10
CA THR A 104 -4.86 -11.75 -0.81
C THR A 104 -4.79 -10.34 -0.29
N ILE A 105 -3.59 -9.90 0.10
CA ILE A 105 -3.26 -8.49 0.35
C ILE A 105 -2.72 -7.92 -0.96
N SER A 106 -3.22 -6.73 -1.34
CA SER A 106 -2.76 -6.01 -2.52
C SER A 106 -2.47 -4.55 -2.20
N PHE A 107 -1.32 -4.08 -2.67
CA PHE A 107 -0.93 -2.69 -2.73
C PHE A 107 -0.96 -2.25 -4.19
N HIS A 108 -1.60 -1.11 -4.45
CA HIS A 108 -1.55 -0.46 -5.74
C HIS A 108 -1.28 1.02 -5.54
N GLN A 109 -0.29 1.55 -6.23
CA GLN A 109 0.09 2.95 -6.16
C GLN A 109 0.17 3.54 -7.56
N GLU A 110 -0.50 4.68 -7.74
CA GLU A 110 -0.61 5.42 -8.99
C GLU A 110 -0.20 6.89 -8.77
N LYS A 111 -0.06 7.66 -9.87
CA LYS A 111 0.40 9.06 -9.85
C LYS A 111 1.81 9.24 -9.28
N LEU A 112 2.68 8.28 -9.53
CA LEU A 112 4.12 8.45 -9.32
C LEU A 112 4.66 9.40 -10.40
N LEU A 113 5.67 10.20 -10.02
CA LEU A 113 6.20 11.25 -10.87
C LEU A 113 6.94 10.67 -12.07
N ASP A 114 7.78 9.66 -11.83
CA ASP A 114 8.71 9.10 -12.80
C ASP A 114 9.04 7.62 -12.49
N ASP A 115 9.91 7.02 -13.30
CA ASP A 115 10.39 5.65 -13.09
C ASP A 115 11.25 5.52 -11.82
N THR A 116 11.91 6.59 -11.38
CA THR A 116 12.71 6.58 -10.15
C THR A 116 11.81 6.38 -8.92
N GLN A 117 10.71 7.13 -8.82
CA GLN A 117 9.70 6.92 -7.77
C GLN A 117 9.04 5.54 -7.90
N ARG A 118 8.85 5.03 -9.12
CA ARG A 118 8.33 3.67 -9.33
C ARG A 118 9.27 2.61 -8.80
N GLU A 119 10.56 2.67 -9.10
CA GLU A 119 11.53 1.70 -8.59
C GLU A 119 11.69 1.83 -7.07
N GLU A 120 11.69 3.05 -6.54
CA GLU A 120 11.69 3.32 -5.10
C GLU A 120 10.49 2.64 -4.41
N MET A 121 9.28 2.79 -4.95
CA MET A 121 8.08 2.19 -4.37
C MET A 121 8.01 0.68 -4.61
N LYS A 122 8.58 0.18 -5.70
CA LYS A 122 8.73 -1.26 -5.90
C LYS A 122 9.56 -1.88 -4.78
N ILE A 123 10.71 -1.29 -4.43
CA ILE A 123 11.55 -1.76 -3.33
C ILE A 123 10.77 -1.69 -2.02
N TYR A 124 10.22 -0.51 -1.71
CA TYR A 124 9.47 -0.27 -0.47
C TYR A 124 8.34 -1.28 -0.24
N TRP A 125 7.44 -1.47 -1.22
CA TRP A 125 6.31 -2.37 -1.04
C TRP A 125 6.72 -3.83 -0.96
N ASN A 126 7.78 -4.24 -1.68
CA ASN A 126 8.30 -5.60 -1.54
C ASN A 126 8.87 -5.84 -0.13
N GLU A 127 9.58 -4.88 0.44
CA GLU A 127 10.07 -4.95 1.81
C GLU A 127 8.92 -5.03 2.81
N LYS A 128 7.90 -4.17 2.68
CA LYS A 128 6.72 -4.21 3.56
C LYS A 128 5.95 -5.51 3.47
N MET A 129 5.81 -6.08 2.28
CA MET A 129 5.17 -7.39 2.11
C MET A 129 5.97 -8.52 2.79
N LYS A 130 7.31 -8.47 2.76
CA LYS A 130 8.17 -9.42 3.48
C LYS A 130 8.05 -9.27 4.99
N GLU A 131 7.99 -8.03 5.50
CA GLU A 131 7.78 -7.75 6.93
C GLU A 131 6.41 -8.27 7.41
N ILE A 132 5.35 -8.03 6.63
CA ILE A 132 4.00 -8.57 6.87
C ILE A 132 4.03 -10.09 6.94
N GLU A 133 4.62 -10.75 5.94
CA GLU A 133 4.72 -12.21 5.90
C GLU A 133 5.45 -12.77 7.12
N LYS A 134 6.61 -12.19 7.45
CA LYS A 134 7.39 -12.60 8.62
C LYS A 134 6.58 -12.43 9.90
N ARG A 135 5.84 -11.33 10.03
CA ARG A 135 5.03 -11.05 11.22
C ARG A 135 3.88 -12.04 11.36
N LEU A 136 3.17 -12.32 10.27
CA LEU A 136 2.09 -13.31 10.25
C LEU A 136 2.60 -14.71 10.62
N ALA A 137 3.80 -15.08 10.19
CA ALA A 137 4.39 -16.38 10.52
C ALA A 137 4.78 -16.54 12.01
N ILE A 138 4.92 -15.44 12.77
CA ILE A 138 5.25 -15.46 14.20
C ILE A 138 3.99 -15.50 15.08
N GLU A 139 2.87 -14.99 14.57
CA GLU A 139 1.59 -14.96 15.31
C GLU A 139 0.77 -16.27 15.18
N ASN A 140 1.36 -17.27 14.53
CA ASN A 140 0.81 -18.61 14.29
C ASN A 140 1.54 -19.69 15.08
#